data_AF-A0A9N7CFM4-F1
#
_entry.id   AF-A0A9N7CFM4-F1
#
_cell.length_a   1.000
_cell.length_b   1.000
_cell.length_c   1.000
_cell.angle_alpha   90.00
_cell.angle_beta   90.00
_cell.angle_gamma   90.00
#
_symmetry.space_group_name_H-M   'P 1'
#
loop_
_entity.id
_entity.type
_entity.pdbx_description
1 polymer ?
#
loop_
_entity_poly.entity_id
_entity_poly.type
_entity_poly.pdbx_seq_one_letter_code
_entity_poly.pdbx_strand_id
1 'polypeptide(L)'
;MTRDESAAPAPHDGRDAGLLAQYEHYPYPARDPREEKSRLLIGSPSHLREIDYWVFGATRPRAQPLRVLVAGCGTGDGAIMLATHMARAGRAGEVLCLDRSPAALDIVSRRAAARGLENMRFVRGDLTDIAQVAPGPFDYIDCCGVLHHLPDPDAGLAALERVLAPGGGMGLMVYAPYGRTGVYMLQDALERLAPVDEAPKGRLDVARRVMRHLPATAWLRQNTNFGDHLTGGDAGLYDLLLNPRDRAYDITAFHALLDRAGLAASCLMEPARYDPALLLPDPRLRERIAALPERARQAVAEDVAGNMATHVAYVCRGSEPVTRADPLAPAAVPIMREIPGLELARMMGADDRLPFAFGTLQVSIALPPQARGILPLIDGERTVAELATIMETRGVSASRFARIWAQMFTTLESLNRVLLRAPA
;
A
#
# COMPACT_ATOMS: atom_id res chain seq x y z
N MET A 1 -7.13 49.20 -27.44
CA MET A 1 -6.22 48.17 -28.01
C MET A 1 -5.32 47.67 -26.90
N THR A 2 -5.83 46.77 -26.05
CA THR A 2 -5.05 46.05 -25.05
C THR A 2 -4.61 44.75 -25.71
N ARG A 3 -3.31 44.62 -25.98
CA ARG A 3 -2.74 43.38 -26.50
C ARG A 3 -2.72 42.36 -25.38
N ASP A 4 -3.34 41.25 -25.72
CA ASP A 4 -3.34 39.95 -25.07
C ASP A 4 -1.91 39.51 -24.76
N GLU A 5 -1.53 39.49 -23.49
CA GLU A 5 -0.34 38.77 -23.02
C GLU A 5 -0.71 37.29 -22.94
N SER A 6 -0.58 36.61 -24.08
CA SER A 6 -0.59 35.15 -24.14
C SER A 6 0.50 34.64 -23.20
N ALA A 7 0.10 34.02 -22.09
CA ALA A 7 0.99 33.28 -21.22
C ALA A 7 1.83 32.32 -22.07
N ALA A 8 3.15 32.45 -22.03
CA ALA A 8 4.04 31.53 -22.70
C ALA A 8 3.74 30.09 -22.21
N PRO A 9 3.66 29.09 -23.11
CA PRO A 9 3.47 27.71 -22.68
C PRO A 9 4.58 27.32 -21.71
N ALA A 10 4.21 26.66 -20.61
CA ALA A 10 5.15 26.14 -19.64
C ALA A 10 6.23 25.31 -20.36
N PRO A 11 7.51 25.38 -19.96
CA PRO A 11 8.58 24.63 -20.60
C PRO A 11 8.20 23.14 -20.63
N HIS A 12 8.31 22.54 -21.82
CA HIS A 12 7.97 21.14 -22.05
C HIS A 12 8.85 20.25 -21.16
N ASP A 13 8.27 19.67 -20.12
CA ASP A 13 8.97 18.79 -19.20
C ASP A 13 9.32 17.46 -19.90
N GLY A 14 10.54 17.38 -20.44
CA GLY A 14 11.01 16.20 -21.19
C GLY A 14 11.01 14.90 -20.37
N ARG A 15 11.13 14.98 -19.04
CA ARG A 15 11.04 13.79 -18.17
C ARG A 15 9.60 13.29 -18.07
N ASP A 16 8.62 14.19 -17.98
CA ASP A 16 7.20 13.82 -17.95
C ASP A 16 6.74 13.19 -19.27
N ALA A 17 7.17 13.76 -20.41
CA ALA A 17 6.93 13.16 -21.72
C ALA A 17 7.62 11.79 -21.85
N GLY A 18 8.84 11.64 -21.33
CA GLY A 18 9.56 10.37 -21.28
C GLY A 18 8.83 9.31 -20.43
N LEU A 19 8.25 9.72 -19.30
CA LEU A 19 7.50 8.83 -18.41
C LEU A 19 6.22 8.31 -19.10
N LEU A 20 5.49 9.18 -19.78
CA LEU A 20 4.33 8.75 -20.58
C LEU A 20 4.77 7.77 -21.68
N ALA A 21 5.86 8.09 -22.39
CA ALA A 21 6.38 7.22 -23.45
C ALA A 21 6.80 5.85 -22.91
N GLN A 22 7.39 5.77 -21.70
CA GLN A 22 7.70 4.51 -21.04
C GLN A 22 6.45 3.65 -20.88
N TYR A 23 5.38 4.17 -20.26
CA TYR A 23 4.19 3.36 -19.99
C TYR A 23 3.40 2.98 -21.25
N GLU A 24 3.51 3.75 -22.33
CA GLU A 24 2.98 3.34 -23.64
C GLU A 24 3.73 2.15 -24.25
N HIS A 25 5.05 2.11 -24.14
CA HIS A 25 5.88 1.04 -24.72
C HIS A 25 5.98 -0.19 -23.81
N TYR A 26 5.99 0.05 -22.50
CA TYR A 26 6.17 -0.93 -21.45
C TYR A 26 5.14 -0.70 -20.34
N PRO A 27 3.84 -0.98 -20.58
CA PRO A 27 2.82 -0.86 -19.53
C PRO A 27 3.21 -1.66 -18.29
N TYR A 28 3.12 -1.01 -17.13
CA TYR A 28 3.58 -1.58 -15.87
C TYR A 28 2.45 -1.52 -14.80
N PRO A 29 2.35 -2.53 -13.92
CA PRO A 29 3.03 -3.83 -13.99
C PRO A 29 2.69 -4.61 -15.28
N ALA A 30 3.60 -5.41 -15.82
CA ALA A 30 3.29 -6.23 -17.00
C ALA A 30 2.25 -7.31 -16.63
N ARG A 31 1.11 -7.32 -17.32
CA ARG A 31 0.00 -8.24 -17.04
C ARG A 31 -0.56 -8.82 -18.32
N ASP A 32 -0.85 -10.12 -18.30
CA ASP A 32 -1.58 -10.81 -19.35
C ASP A 32 -3.03 -11.05 -18.91
N PRO A 33 -4.02 -10.39 -19.54
CA PRO A 33 -5.44 -10.56 -19.20
C PRO A 33 -5.93 -12.03 -19.24
N ARG A 34 -5.22 -12.92 -19.94
CA ARG A 34 -5.57 -14.35 -20.00
C ARG A 34 -5.31 -15.09 -18.69
N GLU A 35 -4.42 -14.58 -17.85
CA GLU A 35 -4.05 -15.19 -16.56
C GLU A 35 -5.02 -14.85 -15.43
N GLU A 36 -5.95 -13.92 -15.64
CA GLU A 36 -6.84 -13.42 -14.59
C GLU A 36 -7.79 -14.47 -14.00
N LYS A 37 -8.02 -15.58 -14.72
CA LYS A 37 -8.88 -16.69 -14.27
C LYS A 37 -8.26 -17.50 -13.14
N SER A 38 -6.94 -17.51 -13.00
CA SER A 38 -6.23 -18.42 -12.08
C SER A 38 -5.70 -17.75 -10.82
N ARG A 39 -5.50 -16.43 -10.84
CA ARG A 39 -4.89 -15.71 -9.71
C ARG A 39 -5.45 -14.30 -9.58
N LEU A 40 -5.71 -13.87 -8.34
CA LEU A 40 -5.90 -12.47 -7.98
C LEU A 40 -4.67 -12.01 -7.21
N LEU A 41 -4.10 -10.87 -7.59
CA LEU A 41 -3.02 -10.26 -6.82
C LEU A 41 -3.62 -9.51 -5.64
N ILE A 42 -3.09 -9.78 -4.44
CA ILE A 42 -3.60 -9.26 -3.18
C ILE A 42 -2.48 -8.47 -2.52
N GLY A 43 -2.76 -7.21 -2.20
CA GLY A 43 -1.79 -6.30 -1.60
C GLY A 43 -2.47 -5.11 -0.93
N SER A 44 -1.65 -4.26 -0.33
CA SER A 44 -2.08 -2.96 0.21
C SER A 44 -1.63 -1.86 -0.75
N PRO A 45 -2.37 -0.74 -0.84
CA PRO A 45 -3.51 -0.38 0.01
C PRO A 45 -4.89 -0.73 -0.57
N SER A 46 -4.99 -1.59 -1.59
CA SER A 46 -6.24 -1.84 -2.33
C SER A 46 -7.19 -2.87 -1.68
N HIS A 47 -7.02 -3.19 -0.39
CA HIS A 47 -7.76 -4.25 0.26
C HIS A 47 -9.03 -3.76 0.97
N LEU A 48 -10.20 -4.27 0.55
CA LEU A 48 -11.50 -3.81 1.07
C LEU A 48 -11.60 -3.85 2.61
N ARG A 49 -11.15 -4.93 3.27
CA ARG A 49 -11.15 -5.00 4.75
C ARG A 49 -10.22 -3.99 5.41
N GLU A 50 -9.12 -3.65 4.75
CA GLU A 50 -8.20 -2.64 5.25
C GLU A 50 -8.80 -1.25 5.09
N ILE A 51 -9.49 -0.98 3.99
CA ILE A 51 -10.22 0.27 3.77
C ILE A 51 -11.33 0.41 4.83
N ASP A 52 -12.15 -0.62 5.00
CA ASP A 52 -13.21 -0.64 6.03
C ASP A 52 -12.65 -0.36 7.43
N TYR A 53 -11.45 -0.84 7.75
CA TYR A 53 -10.84 -0.70 9.08
C TYR A 53 -9.96 0.55 9.24
N TRP A 54 -8.92 0.70 8.43
CA TRP A 54 -7.92 1.76 8.56
C TRP A 54 -8.40 3.11 8.03
N VAL A 55 -9.39 3.15 7.13
CA VAL A 55 -9.98 4.41 6.66
C VAL A 55 -11.27 4.73 7.41
N PHE A 56 -12.17 3.75 7.54
CA PHE A 56 -13.48 3.98 8.15
C PHE A 56 -13.63 3.51 9.60
N GLY A 57 -12.54 3.05 10.23
CA GLY A 57 -12.54 2.64 11.64
C GLY A 57 -13.40 1.41 11.95
N ALA A 58 -13.82 0.65 10.93
CA ALA A 58 -14.88 -0.36 11.02
C ALA A 58 -16.21 0.18 11.57
N THR A 59 -16.52 1.46 11.28
CA THR A 59 -17.76 2.11 11.71
C THR A 59 -18.73 2.42 10.56
N ARG A 60 -18.22 2.52 9.33
CA ARG A 60 -19.03 2.78 8.13
C ARG A 60 -19.84 1.53 7.73
N PRO A 61 -21.18 1.60 7.63
CA PRO A 61 -22.02 0.45 7.26
C PRO A 61 -21.63 -0.22 5.94
N ARG A 62 -21.77 -1.55 5.87
CA ARG A 62 -21.47 -2.33 4.67
C ARG A 62 -22.49 -2.11 3.55
N ALA A 63 -23.72 -1.80 3.93
CA ALA A 63 -24.78 -1.41 3.00
C ALA A 63 -24.54 -0.06 2.30
N GLN A 64 -23.70 0.83 2.85
CA GLN A 64 -23.43 2.12 2.22
C GLN A 64 -22.55 1.93 0.97
N PRO A 65 -22.97 2.44 -0.21
CA PRO A 65 -22.20 2.31 -1.44
C PRO A 65 -20.80 2.90 -1.30
N LEU A 66 -19.78 2.27 -1.89
CA LEU A 66 -18.39 2.73 -1.82
C LEU A 66 -17.95 3.24 -3.21
N ARG A 67 -17.68 4.55 -3.33
CA ARG A 67 -17.12 5.15 -4.54
C ARG A 67 -15.61 5.26 -4.41
N VAL A 68 -14.89 4.56 -5.29
CA VAL A 68 -13.43 4.51 -5.27
C VAL A 68 -12.84 5.16 -6.51
N LEU A 69 -11.79 5.96 -6.32
CA LEU A 69 -10.88 6.36 -7.39
C LEU A 69 -9.57 5.59 -7.24
N VAL A 70 -9.07 4.99 -8.32
CA VAL A 70 -7.70 4.49 -8.42
C VAL A 70 -6.95 5.43 -9.36
N ALA A 71 -6.18 6.35 -8.78
CA ALA A 71 -5.44 7.38 -9.49
C ALA A 71 -4.09 6.83 -9.96
N GLY A 72 -3.85 6.84 -11.28
CA GLY A 72 -2.72 6.15 -11.90
C GLY A 72 -2.86 4.63 -11.79
N CYS A 73 -3.97 4.10 -12.30
CA CYS A 73 -4.31 2.69 -12.11
C CYS A 73 -3.35 1.70 -12.79
N GLY A 74 -2.52 2.17 -13.74
CA GLY A 74 -1.64 1.35 -14.55
C GLY A 74 -2.43 0.21 -15.20
N THR A 75 -1.81 -0.98 -15.23
CA THR A 75 -2.50 -2.18 -15.73
C THR A 75 -3.50 -2.78 -14.72
N GLY A 76 -3.71 -2.14 -13.57
CA GLY A 76 -4.92 -2.33 -12.76
C GLY A 76 -4.84 -3.30 -11.59
N ASP A 77 -3.67 -3.62 -11.03
CA ASP A 77 -3.57 -4.60 -9.94
C ASP A 77 -4.47 -4.25 -8.74
N GLY A 78 -4.32 -3.03 -8.21
CA GLY A 78 -5.14 -2.56 -7.10
C GLY A 78 -6.63 -2.43 -7.47
N ALA A 79 -6.91 -1.89 -8.66
CA ALA A 79 -8.28 -1.69 -9.14
C ALA A 79 -9.06 -3.00 -9.31
N ILE A 80 -8.44 -3.99 -9.95
CA ILE A 80 -9.02 -5.32 -10.17
C ILE A 80 -9.24 -6.04 -8.84
N MET A 81 -8.27 -5.97 -7.94
CA MET A 81 -8.38 -6.52 -6.59
C MET A 81 -9.59 -5.94 -5.86
N LEU A 82 -9.67 -4.62 -5.77
CA LEU A 82 -10.70 -3.94 -5.01
C LEU A 82 -12.08 -4.13 -5.62
N ALA A 83 -12.22 -4.01 -6.94
CA ALA A 83 -13.47 -4.26 -7.65
C ALA A 83 -13.95 -5.71 -7.45
N THR A 84 -13.03 -6.69 -7.48
CA THR A 84 -13.33 -8.10 -7.20
C THR A 84 -13.78 -8.30 -5.76
N HIS A 85 -13.11 -7.68 -4.79
CA HIS A 85 -13.50 -7.77 -3.37
C HIS A 85 -14.87 -7.15 -3.13
N MET A 86 -15.16 -5.99 -3.73
CA MET A 86 -16.47 -5.35 -3.65
C MET A 86 -17.56 -6.24 -4.24
N ALA A 87 -17.36 -6.78 -5.44
CA ALA A 87 -18.32 -7.67 -6.09
C ALA A 87 -18.60 -8.94 -5.25
N ARG A 88 -17.54 -9.60 -4.74
CA ARG A 88 -17.68 -10.80 -3.89
C ARG A 88 -18.39 -10.53 -2.56
N ALA A 89 -18.19 -9.34 -2.00
CA ALA A 89 -18.83 -8.93 -0.75
C ALA A 89 -20.26 -8.38 -0.95
N GLY A 90 -20.75 -8.27 -2.19
CA GLY A 90 -22.02 -7.61 -2.49
C GLY A 90 -22.01 -6.11 -2.16
N ARG A 91 -20.83 -5.48 -2.14
CA ARG A 91 -20.67 -4.07 -1.84
C ARG A 91 -21.11 -3.24 -3.04
N ALA A 92 -22.20 -2.50 -2.90
CA ALA A 92 -22.62 -1.50 -3.88
C ALA A 92 -21.54 -0.42 -4.06
N GLY A 93 -21.42 0.13 -5.27
CA GLY A 93 -20.46 1.20 -5.56
C GLY A 93 -19.74 1.01 -6.89
N GLU A 94 -18.70 1.80 -7.10
CA GLU A 94 -17.91 1.83 -8.34
C GLU A 94 -16.41 1.96 -8.02
N VAL A 95 -15.58 1.39 -8.90
CA VAL A 95 -14.13 1.65 -8.96
C VAL A 95 -13.82 2.39 -10.25
N LEU A 96 -13.43 3.65 -10.14
CA LEU A 96 -13.00 4.49 -11.26
C LEU A 96 -11.49 4.40 -11.41
N CYS A 97 -11.03 3.82 -12.51
CA CYS A 97 -9.64 3.78 -12.93
C CYS A 97 -9.29 5.03 -13.74
N LEU A 98 -8.35 5.84 -13.25
CA LEU A 98 -7.77 6.96 -13.98
C LEU A 98 -6.33 6.65 -14.36
N ASP A 99 -5.99 6.81 -15.64
CA ASP A 99 -4.60 6.74 -16.09
C ASP A 99 -4.35 7.63 -17.32
N ARG A 100 -3.10 8.05 -17.53
CA ARG A 100 -2.69 8.82 -18.73
C ARG A 100 -2.49 7.91 -19.94
N SER A 101 -2.12 6.65 -19.71
CA SER A 101 -1.73 5.67 -20.73
C SER A 101 -2.92 4.93 -21.33
N PRO A 102 -3.25 5.13 -22.62
CA PRO A 102 -4.25 4.30 -23.30
C PRO A 102 -3.89 2.80 -23.29
N ALA A 103 -2.61 2.47 -23.41
CA ALA A 103 -2.15 1.08 -23.39
C ALA A 103 -2.44 0.39 -22.05
N ALA A 104 -2.17 1.08 -20.93
CA ALA A 104 -2.49 0.58 -19.59
C ALA A 104 -4.00 0.43 -19.37
N LEU A 105 -4.80 1.43 -19.79
CA LEU A 105 -6.27 1.40 -19.70
C LEU A 105 -6.88 0.25 -20.50
N ASP A 106 -6.37 0.00 -21.70
CA ASP A 106 -6.79 -1.14 -22.52
C ASP A 106 -6.51 -2.47 -21.80
N ILE A 107 -5.33 -2.66 -21.21
CA ILE A 107 -5.00 -3.86 -20.45
C ILE A 107 -5.95 -4.04 -19.26
N VAL A 108 -6.13 -3.03 -18.39
CA VAL A 108 -7.01 -3.17 -17.22
C VAL A 108 -8.46 -3.43 -17.62
N SER A 109 -8.95 -2.80 -18.70
CA SER A 109 -10.32 -3.05 -19.18
C SER A 109 -10.52 -4.51 -19.62
N ARG A 110 -9.54 -5.11 -20.30
CA ARG A 110 -9.56 -6.53 -20.67
C ARG A 110 -9.46 -7.45 -19.44
N ARG A 111 -8.66 -7.09 -18.44
CA ARG A 111 -8.58 -7.82 -17.17
C ARG A 111 -9.91 -7.80 -16.41
N ALA A 112 -10.60 -6.66 -16.42
CA ALA A 112 -11.92 -6.52 -15.81
C ALA A 112 -12.97 -7.38 -16.55
N ALA A 113 -12.97 -7.32 -17.88
CA ALA A 113 -13.84 -8.14 -18.73
C ALA A 113 -13.59 -9.65 -18.52
N ALA A 114 -12.32 -10.07 -18.42
CA ALA A 114 -11.96 -11.47 -18.17
C ALA A 114 -12.49 -12.02 -16.84
N ARG A 115 -12.82 -11.14 -15.88
CA ARG A 115 -13.45 -11.47 -14.60
C ARG A 115 -14.96 -11.21 -14.54
N GLY A 116 -15.55 -10.61 -15.57
CA GLY A 116 -16.95 -10.17 -15.52
C GLY A 116 -17.20 -9.09 -14.47
N LEU A 117 -16.25 -8.18 -14.26
CA LEU A 117 -16.43 -7.06 -13.34
C LEU A 117 -17.23 -5.94 -14.01
N GLU A 118 -18.43 -5.68 -13.48
CA GLU A 118 -19.35 -4.65 -14.00
C GLU A 118 -19.32 -3.34 -13.18
N ASN A 119 -18.61 -3.34 -12.05
CA ASN A 119 -18.50 -2.21 -11.12
C ASN A 119 -17.29 -1.32 -11.38
N MET A 120 -16.77 -1.27 -12.61
CA MET A 120 -15.57 -0.52 -12.97
C MET A 120 -15.82 0.50 -14.08
N ARG A 121 -15.17 1.67 -13.97
CA ARG A 121 -15.17 2.72 -14.99
C ARG A 121 -13.74 3.12 -15.34
N PHE A 122 -13.45 3.38 -16.61
CA PHE A 122 -12.11 3.75 -17.10
C PHE A 122 -12.13 5.16 -17.66
N VAL A 123 -11.21 6.00 -17.19
CA VAL A 123 -11.06 7.39 -17.61
C VAL A 123 -9.61 7.64 -17.99
N ARG A 124 -9.41 8.20 -19.19
CA ARG A 124 -8.11 8.72 -19.59
C ARG A 124 -7.98 10.15 -19.10
N GLY A 125 -6.93 10.45 -18.36
CA GLY A 125 -6.66 11.81 -17.90
C GLY A 125 -5.42 11.92 -17.04
N ASP A 126 -5.00 13.15 -16.79
CA ASP A 126 -3.94 13.48 -15.84
C ASP A 126 -4.55 13.65 -14.44
N LEU A 127 -3.88 13.14 -13.39
CA LEU A 127 -4.39 13.31 -12.03
C LEU A 127 -4.31 14.77 -11.56
N THR A 128 -3.44 15.58 -12.13
CA THR A 128 -3.35 17.00 -11.78
C THR A 128 -4.60 17.77 -12.21
N ASP A 129 -5.33 17.27 -13.21
CA ASP A 129 -6.61 17.76 -13.70
C ASP A 129 -7.83 16.99 -13.14
N ILE A 130 -7.65 16.23 -12.04
CA ILE A 130 -8.64 15.27 -11.52
C ILE A 130 -10.05 15.86 -11.36
N ALA A 131 -10.16 17.11 -10.90
CA ALA A 131 -11.46 17.75 -10.67
C ALA A 131 -12.30 17.88 -11.96
N GLN A 132 -11.66 17.91 -13.13
CA GLN A 132 -12.33 17.98 -14.43
C GLN A 132 -12.61 16.59 -15.00
N VAL A 133 -11.63 15.69 -14.95
CA VAL A 133 -11.70 14.38 -15.62
C VAL A 133 -12.44 13.32 -14.81
N ALA A 134 -12.39 13.42 -13.48
CA ALA A 134 -13.04 12.50 -12.56
C ALA A 134 -13.55 13.28 -11.33
N PRO A 135 -14.62 14.08 -11.47
CA PRO A 135 -15.16 14.86 -10.37
C PRO A 135 -15.62 13.93 -9.24
N GLY A 136 -15.13 14.21 -8.03
CA GLY A 136 -15.53 13.53 -6.81
C GLY A 136 -16.95 13.89 -6.34
N PRO A 137 -17.26 13.67 -5.05
CA PRO A 137 -16.38 13.13 -4.02
C PRO A 137 -16.22 11.60 -4.11
N PHE A 138 -15.04 11.09 -3.75
CA PHE A 138 -14.75 9.66 -3.59
C PHE A 138 -14.60 9.30 -2.11
N ASP A 139 -15.22 8.21 -1.66
CA ASP A 139 -15.08 7.72 -0.29
C ASP A 139 -13.66 7.23 -0.01
N TYR A 140 -13.02 6.64 -1.02
CA TYR A 140 -11.66 6.13 -0.95
C TYR A 140 -10.88 6.43 -2.24
N ILE A 141 -9.62 6.83 -2.10
CA ILE A 141 -8.70 7.04 -3.23
C ILE A 141 -7.48 6.14 -3.05
N ASP A 142 -7.22 5.27 -4.02
CA ASP A 142 -5.98 4.49 -4.11
C ASP A 142 -4.99 5.21 -5.05
N CYS A 143 -3.82 5.57 -4.54
CA CYS A 143 -2.74 6.21 -5.27
C CYS A 143 -1.41 5.49 -4.96
N CYS A 144 -1.28 4.30 -5.54
CA CYS A 144 -0.16 3.39 -5.31
C CYS A 144 0.82 3.44 -6.47
N GLY A 145 2.07 3.86 -6.24
CA GLY A 145 3.09 3.84 -7.29
C GLY A 145 3.11 5.06 -8.21
N VAL A 146 2.59 6.20 -7.76
CA VAL A 146 2.30 7.35 -8.65
C VAL A 146 2.96 8.64 -8.19
N LEU A 147 2.76 9.06 -6.94
CA LEU A 147 3.17 10.39 -6.47
C LEU A 147 4.66 10.71 -6.69
N HIS A 148 5.53 9.71 -6.52
CA HIS A 148 6.98 9.88 -6.70
C HIS A 148 7.43 10.05 -8.15
N HIS A 149 6.55 9.76 -9.12
CA HIS A 149 6.80 9.97 -10.53
C HIS A 149 6.25 11.33 -11.04
N LEU A 150 5.61 12.12 -10.18
CA LEU A 150 5.03 13.40 -10.59
C LEU A 150 6.08 14.53 -10.63
N PRO A 151 5.96 15.49 -11.57
CA PRO A 151 6.77 16.71 -11.54
C PRO A 151 6.63 17.43 -10.20
N ASP A 152 5.39 17.57 -9.74
CA ASP A 152 5.02 18.19 -8.47
C ASP A 152 4.11 17.24 -7.65
N PRO A 153 4.71 16.41 -6.76
CA PRO A 153 3.97 15.49 -5.91
C PRO A 153 3.04 16.19 -4.90
N ASP A 154 3.40 17.41 -4.47
CA ASP A 154 2.60 18.21 -3.54
C ASP A 154 1.31 18.67 -4.22
N ALA A 155 1.41 19.20 -5.45
CA ALA A 155 0.25 19.56 -6.26
C ALA A 155 -0.62 18.35 -6.59
N GLY A 156 -0.01 17.21 -6.93
CA GLY A 156 -0.73 15.95 -7.19
C GLY A 156 -1.52 15.47 -5.98
N LEU A 157 -0.89 15.42 -4.80
CA LEU A 157 -1.56 15.00 -3.57
C LEU A 157 -2.68 15.97 -3.15
N ALA A 158 -2.46 17.28 -3.31
CA ALA A 158 -3.49 18.30 -3.06
C ALA A 158 -4.67 18.17 -4.04
N ALA A 159 -4.43 17.78 -5.30
CA ALA A 159 -5.50 17.54 -6.27
C ALA A 159 -6.39 16.35 -5.85
N LEU A 160 -5.78 15.26 -5.36
CA LEU A 160 -6.51 14.10 -4.85
C LEU A 160 -7.33 14.45 -3.60
N GLU A 161 -6.78 15.27 -2.69
CA GLU A 161 -7.48 15.70 -1.47
C GLU A 161 -8.77 16.45 -1.79
N ARG A 162 -8.77 17.32 -2.81
CA ARG A 162 -9.94 18.10 -3.22
C ARG A 162 -11.13 17.26 -3.69
N VAL A 163 -10.88 16.06 -4.21
CA VAL A 163 -11.94 15.14 -4.68
C VAL A 163 -12.26 14.05 -3.65
N LEU A 164 -11.64 14.08 -2.47
CA LEU A 164 -11.92 13.14 -1.39
C LEU A 164 -13.20 13.55 -0.64
N ALA A 165 -14.08 12.60 -0.39
CA ALA A 165 -15.29 12.82 0.42
C ALA A 165 -14.95 13.26 1.84
N PRO A 166 -15.80 14.04 2.52
CA PRO A 166 -15.75 14.19 3.97
C PRO A 166 -15.80 12.82 4.67
N GLY A 167 -14.92 12.58 5.64
CA GLY A 167 -14.76 11.27 6.29
C GLY A 167 -14.16 10.17 5.40
N GLY A 168 -13.72 10.50 4.18
CA GLY A 168 -13.00 9.60 3.29
C GLY A 168 -11.51 9.51 3.64
N GLY A 169 -10.80 8.58 2.98
CA GLY A 169 -9.34 8.48 3.09
C GLY A 169 -8.68 7.99 1.82
N MET A 170 -7.35 7.93 1.85
CA MET A 170 -6.56 7.46 0.72
C MET A 170 -5.62 6.33 1.13
N GLY A 171 -5.33 5.44 0.19
CA GLY A 171 -4.17 4.56 0.25
C GLY A 171 -3.06 5.14 -0.60
N LEU A 172 -1.89 5.35 -0.02
CA LEU A 172 -0.72 5.88 -0.70
C LEU A 172 0.40 4.83 -0.71
N MET A 173 1.15 4.77 -1.79
CA MET A 173 2.44 4.07 -1.83
C MET A 173 3.51 4.93 -2.51
N VAL A 174 4.64 5.11 -1.82
CA VAL A 174 5.84 5.76 -2.35
C VAL A 174 7.07 4.89 -2.16
N TYR A 175 8.08 5.07 -3.01
CA TYR A 175 9.36 4.40 -2.83
C TYR A 175 10.10 4.90 -1.60
N ALA A 176 10.71 3.95 -0.87
CA ALA A 176 11.57 4.23 0.28
C ALA A 176 13.04 4.02 -0.12
N PRO A 177 13.97 4.89 0.34
CA PRO A 177 15.34 4.91 -0.18
C PRO A 177 16.15 3.69 0.24
N TYR A 178 16.06 3.29 1.52
CA TYR A 178 17.02 2.33 2.09
C TYR A 178 16.79 0.90 1.60
N GLY A 179 15.55 0.43 1.54
CA GLY A 179 15.25 -0.88 0.94
C GLY A 179 15.57 -0.94 -0.54
N ARG A 180 15.65 0.21 -1.24
CA ARG A 180 16.03 0.37 -2.65
C ARG A 180 17.52 0.65 -2.88
N THR A 181 18.36 0.48 -1.86
CA THR A 181 19.81 0.70 -1.97
C THR A 181 20.41 0.01 -3.20
N GLY A 182 21.11 0.79 -4.03
CA GLY A 182 21.71 0.34 -5.29
C GLY A 182 20.92 0.66 -6.56
N VAL A 183 19.61 0.94 -6.46
CA VAL A 183 18.79 1.35 -7.62
C VAL A 183 19.26 2.70 -8.15
N TYR A 184 19.31 3.73 -7.31
CA TYR A 184 19.59 5.10 -7.74
C TYR A 184 21.00 5.28 -8.31
N MET A 185 22.01 4.62 -7.74
CA MET A 185 23.37 4.63 -8.30
C MET A 185 23.41 4.03 -9.72
N LEU A 186 22.55 3.04 -9.99
CA LEU A 186 22.49 2.42 -11.30
C LEU A 186 21.62 3.23 -12.27
N GLN A 187 20.55 3.86 -11.80
CA GLN A 187 19.79 4.84 -12.60
C GLN A 187 20.72 5.98 -13.04
N ASP A 188 21.54 6.55 -12.14
CA ASP A 188 22.52 7.59 -12.48
C ASP A 188 23.55 7.13 -13.52
N ALA A 189 24.05 5.90 -13.38
CA ALA A 189 25.00 5.33 -14.34
C ALA A 189 24.35 5.11 -15.71
N LEU A 190 23.11 4.62 -15.72
CA LEU A 190 22.36 4.37 -16.95
C LEU A 190 21.94 5.66 -17.63
N GLU A 191 21.55 6.71 -16.91
CA GLU A 191 21.24 8.02 -17.50
C GLU A 191 22.48 8.64 -18.18
N ARG A 192 23.70 8.37 -17.69
CA ARG A 192 24.95 8.80 -18.34
C ARG A 192 25.30 8.00 -19.60
N LEU A 193 24.90 6.72 -19.65
CA LEU A 193 25.20 5.81 -20.76
C LEU A 193 24.10 5.80 -21.84
N ALA A 194 22.87 6.10 -21.43
CA ALA A 194 21.64 6.07 -22.20
C ALA A 194 20.69 7.20 -21.72
N PRO A 195 20.96 8.44 -22.16
CA PRO A 195 20.20 9.63 -21.78
C PRO A 195 18.69 9.50 -21.97
N VAL A 196 17.91 10.28 -21.21
CA VAL A 196 16.44 10.19 -21.17
C VAL A 196 15.77 10.49 -22.52
N ASP A 197 16.41 11.30 -23.37
CA ASP A 197 15.94 11.65 -24.72
C ASP A 197 16.20 10.55 -25.77
N GLU A 198 16.98 9.52 -25.44
CA GLU A 198 17.15 8.35 -26.29
C GLU A 198 15.87 7.48 -26.32
N ALA A 199 15.60 6.86 -27.47
CA ALA A 199 14.45 5.99 -27.64
C ALA A 199 14.42 4.85 -26.59
N PRO A 200 13.24 4.50 -26.02
CA PRO A 200 13.14 3.51 -24.95
C PRO A 200 13.84 2.18 -25.22
N LYS A 201 13.75 1.68 -26.45
CA LYS A 201 14.39 0.43 -26.87
C LYS A 201 15.93 0.48 -26.79
N GLY A 202 16.53 1.62 -27.12
CA GLY A 202 17.97 1.83 -27.04
C GLY A 202 18.45 1.85 -25.60
N ARG A 203 17.76 2.63 -24.75
CA ARG A 203 18.01 2.67 -23.30
C ARG A 203 17.93 1.27 -22.66
N LEU A 204 16.95 0.47 -23.05
CA LEU A 204 16.77 -0.89 -22.57
C LEU A 204 17.92 -1.84 -23.00
N ASP A 205 18.44 -1.71 -24.23
CA ASP A 205 19.60 -2.50 -24.67
C ASP A 205 20.84 -2.18 -23.82
N VAL A 206 21.09 -0.90 -23.55
CA VAL A 206 22.18 -0.45 -22.68
C VAL A 206 22.00 -1.02 -21.27
N ALA A 207 20.81 -0.90 -20.67
CA ALA A 207 20.52 -1.45 -19.35
C ALA A 207 20.78 -2.96 -19.25
N ARG A 208 20.36 -3.74 -20.25
CA ARG A 208 20.63 -5.19 -20.29
C ARG A 208 22.12 -5.51 -20.33
N ARG A 209 22.90 -4.76 -21.11
CA ARG A 209 24.36 -4.93 -21.19
C ARG A 209 25.02 -4.59 -19.86
N VAL A 210 24.63 -3.48 -19.24
CA VAL A 210 25.12 -3.09 -17.92
C VAL A 210 24.80 -4.18 -16.88
N MET A 211 23.55 -4.66 -16.82
CA MET A 211 23.16 -5.72 -15.87
C MET A 211 23.95 -7.02 -16.05
N ARG A 212 24.22 -7.42 -17.30
CA ARG A 212 25.04 -8.61 -17.62
C ARG A 212 26.46 -8.49 -17.08
N HIS A 213 27.03 -7.29 -17.11
CA HIS A 213 28.42 -7.02 -16.72
C HIS A 213 28.55 -6.31 -15.37
N LEU A 214 27.45 -6.18 -14.62
CA LEU A 214 27.43 -5.46 -13.35
C LEU A 214 28.42 -6.10 -12.37
N PRO A 215 29.30 -5.32 -11.70
CA PRO A 215 30.25 -5.90 -10.74
C PRO A 215 29.54 -6.60 -9.58
N ALA A 216 30.15 -7.66 -9.03
CA ALA A 216 29.62 -8.36 -7.86
C ALA A 216 29.47 -7.45 -6.62
N THR A 217 30.28 -6.39 -6.54
CA THR A 217 30.26 -5.38 -5.47
C THR A 217 29.15 -4.35 -5.62
N ALA A 218 28.39 -4.34 -6.73
CA ALA A 218 27.30 -3.40 -6.92
C ALA A 218 26.20 -3.63 -5.87
N TRP A 219 25.77 -2.57 -5.18
CA TRP A 219 24.74 -2.63 -4.16
C TRP A 219 23.45 -3.31 -4.62
N LEU A 220 23.04 -3.07 -5.87
CA LEU A 220 21.86 -3.71 -6.45
C LEU A 220 21.96 -5.24 -6.47
N ARG A 221 23.16 -5.81 -6.70
CA ARG A 221 23.37 -7.27 -6.65
C ARG A 221 23.32 -7.85 -5.24
N GLN A 222 23.60 -7.03 -4.24
CA GLN A 222 23.57 -7.42 -2.83
C GLN A 222 22.17 -7.23 -2.21
N ASN A 223 21.28 -6.54 -2.92
CA ASN A 223 19.96 -6.20 -2.44
C ASN A 223 18.92 -7.25 -2.88
N THR A 224 18.26 -7.88 -1.92
CA THR A 224 17.24 -8.92 -2.15
C THR A 224 15.82 -8.46 -1.81
N ASN A 225 15.62 -7.17 -1.51
CA ASN A 225 14.35 -6.63 -1.04
C ASN A 225 13.27 -6.53 -2.14
N PHE A 226 13.68 -6.54 -3.41
CA PHE A 226 12.80 -6.45 -4.59
C PHE A 226 13.40 -7.24 -5.75
N GLY A 227 12.57 -7.57 -6.75
CA GLY A 227 12.97 -8.47 -7.84
C GLY A 227 12.40 -8.11 -9.21
N ASP A 228 11.86 -6.91 -9.40
CA ASP A 228 11.15 -6.53 -10.63
C ASP A 228 12.02 -6.65 -11.89
N HIS A 229 13.31 -6.33 -11.78
CA HIS A 229 14.29 -6.49 -12.86
C HIS A 229 14.65 -7.96 -13.18
N LEU A 230 14.29 -8.90 -12.30
CA LEU A 230 14.55 -10.33 -12.46
C LEU A 230 13.35 -11.06 -13.06
N THR A 231 12.15 -10.71 -12.61
CA THR A 231 10.91 -11.45 -12.95
C THR A 231 9.92 -10.65 -13.79
N GLY A 232 10.04 -9.31 -13.83
CA GLY A 232 9.14 -8.42 -14.54
C GLY A 232 9.47 -8.20 -16.01
N GLY A 233 10.47 -8.90 -16.54
CA GLY A 233 10.93 -8.77 -17.93
C GLY A 233 11.37 -7.34 -18.27
N ASP A 234 11.10 -6.93 -19.50
CA ASP A 234 11.52 -5.61 -20.01
C ASP A 234 10.85 -4.46 -19.27
N ALA A 235 9.55 -4.60 -18.98
CA ALA A 235 8.80 -3.58 -18.25
C ALA A 235 9.33 -3.42 -16.82
N GLY A 236 9.62 -4.52 -16.12
CA GLY A 236 10.17 -4.46 -14.76
C GLY A 236 11.60 -3.91 -14.73
N LEU A 237 12.44 -4.25 -15.71
CA LEU A 237 13.78 -3.68 -15.82
C LEU A 237 13.72 -2.17 -16.11
N TYR A 238 12.84 -1.76 -17.02
CA TYR A 238 12.69 -0.36 -17.41
C TYR A 238 12.13 0.47 -16.25
N ASP A 239 11.06 0.01 -15.62
CA ASP A 239 10.40 0.70 -14.50
C ASP A 239 11.35 0.85 -13.30
N LEU A 240 12.19 -0.15 -13.02
CA LEU A 240 13.13 -0.07 -11.92
C LEU A 240 14.35 0.82 -12.22
N LEU A 241 14.95 0.72 -13.42
CA LEU A 241 16.30 1.27 -13.66
C LEU A 241 16.37 2.39 -14.71
N LEU A 242 15.30 2.58 -15.50
CA LEU A 242 15.28 3.55 -16.59
C LEU A 242 14.15 4.59 -16.43
N ASN A 243 13.42 4.54 -15.32
CA ASN A 243 12.34 5.48 -15.02
C ASN A 243 12.85 6.93 -15.11
N PRO A 244 12.26 7.77 -15.98
CA PRO A 244 12.70 9.15 -16.18
C PRO A 244 12.58 10.04 -14.94
N ARG A 245 11.75 9.64 -13.97
CA ARG A 245 11.50 10.42 -12.75
C ARG A 245 11.19 9.47 -11.60
N ASP A 246 12.21 9.03 -10.89
CA ASP A 246 12.08 8.27 -9.65
C ASP A 246 12.52 9.14 -8.47
N ARG A 247 11.66 9.27 -7.45
CA ARG A 247 11.94 9.99 -6.20
C ARG A 247 11.61 9.10 -5.01
N ALA A 248 12.60 8.89 -4.15
CA ALA A 248 12.37 8.21 -2.88
C ALA A 248 11.95 9.19 -1.78
N TYR A 249 11.22 8.67 -0.81
CA TYR A 249 10.89 9.36 0.44
C TYR A 249 11.32 8.44 1.57
N ASP A 250 12.26 8.87 2.41
CA ASP A 250 12.34 8.28 3.75
C ASP A 250 11.06 8.61 4.54
N ILE A 251 10.84 7.96 5.66
CA ILE A 251 9.61 8.08 6.43
C ILE A 251 9.41 9.50 6.96
N THR A 252 10.49 10.25 7.23
CA THR A 252 10.41 11.63 7.67
C THR A 252 9.93 12.54 6.54
N ALA A 253 10.50 12.38 5.34
CA ALA A 253 10.09 13.08 4.13
C ALA A 253 8.66 12.73 3.72
N PHE A 254 8.26 11.47 3.89
CA PHE A 254 6.89 11.03 3.62
C PHE A 254 5.88 11.68 4.58
N HIS A 255 6.16 11.72 5.89
CA HIS A 255 5.35 12.49 6.84
C HIS A 255 5.26 13.96 6.48
N ALA A 256 6.38 14.58 6.08
CA ALA A 256 6.39 15.98 5.69
C ALA A 256 5.53 16.24 4.43
N LEU A 257 5.49 15.30 3.48
CA LEU A 257 4.59 15.36 2.32
C LEU A 257 3.11 15.33 2.77
N LEU A 258 2.75 14.47 3.72
CA LEU A 258 1.39 14.41 4.26
C LEU A 258 1.02 15.70 5.00
N ASP A 259 1.91 16.23 5.84
CA ASP A 259 1.68 17.45 6.63
C ASP A 259 1.39 18.66 5.72
N ARG A 260 2.16 18.82 4.63
CA ARG A 260 1.95 19.91 3.66
C ARG A 260 0.61 19.82 2.93
N ALA A 261 0.07 18.60 2.77
CA ALA A 261 -1.25 18.35 2.20
C ALA A 261 -2.38 18.42 3.25
N GLY A 262 -2.09 18.67 4.53
CA GLY A 262 -3.09 18.64 5.61
C GLY A 262 -3.62 17.24 5.90
N LEU A 263 -2.85 16.20 5.57
CA LEU A 263 -3.20 14.80 5.75
C LEU A 263 -2.44 14.20 6.95
N ALA A 264 -3.03 13.17 7.55
CA ALA A 264 -2.43 12.37 8.60
C ALA A 264 -2.58 10.88 8.30
N ALA A 265 -1.54 10.10 8.60
CA ALA A 265 -1.60 8.65 8.50
C ALA A 265 -2.53 8.08 9.58
N SER A 266 -3.58 7.38 9.16
CA SER A 266 -4.37 6.54 10.05
C SER A 266 -3.70 5.19 10.31
N CYS A 267 -2.85 4.75 9.37
CA CYS A 267 -2.03 3.55 9.48
C CYS A 267 -0.84 3.61 8.51
N LEU A 268 0.38 3.43 9.01
CA LEU A 268 1.49 2.96 8.20
C LEU A 268 1.37 1.44 8.08
N MET A 269 1.28 0.91 6.86
CA MET A 269 0.91 -0.48 6.62
C MET A 269 1.86 -1.46 7.32
N GLU A 270 1.25 -2.41 8.03
CA GLU A 270 1.88 -3.25 9.04
C GLU A 270 2.58 -2.38 10.10
N PRO A 271 1.83 -1.70 11.00
CA PRO A 271 2.39 -0.76 11.97
C PRO A 271 3.60 -1.28 12.74
N ALA A 272 3.63 -2.58 13.05
CA ALA A 272 4.76 -3.26 13.68
C ALA A 272 6.09 -3.12 12.92
N ARG A 273 6.05 -3.01 11.59
CA ARG A 273 7.24 -2.76 10.75
C ARG A 273 7.97 -1.48 11.14
N TYR A 274 7.24 -0.49 11.67
CA TYR A 274 7.76 0.81 12.09
C TYR A 274 7.98 0.90 13.61
N ASP A 275 7.98 -0.22 14.33
CA ASP A 275 8.32 -0.30 15.74
C ASP A 275 9.76 -0.83 15.93
N PRO A 276 10.73 0.03 16.27
CA PRO A 276 12.11 -0.41 16.44
C PRO A 276 12.31 -1.30 17.68
N ALA A 277 11.36 -1.37 18.62
CA ALA A 277 11.44 -2.27 19.78
C ALA A 277 11.34 -3.76 19.40
N LEU A 278 10.80 -4.06 18.22
CA LEU A 278 10.79 -5.40 17.62
C LEU A 278 12.16 -5.79 17.04
N LEU A 279 12.95 -4.80 16.63
CA LEU A 279 14.26 -4.98 15.99
C LEU A 279 15.41 -4.93 17.00
N LEU A 280 15.24 -4.12 18.04
CA LEU A 280 16.23 -3.86 19.08
C LEU A 280 15.69 -4.34 20.44
N PRO A 281 15.86 -5.64 20.78
CA PRO A 281 15.21 -6.23 21.95
C PRO A 281 15.88 -5.88 23.30
N ASP A 282 17.02 -5.18 23.29
CA ASP A 282 17.75 -4.80 24.49
C ASP A 282 16.88 -3.92 25.42
N PRO A 283 16.75 -4.25 26.72
CA PRO A 283 15.89 -3.51 27.64
C PRO A 283 16.21 -2.01 27.78
N ARG A 284 17.50 -1.63 27.74
CA ARG A 284 17.91 -0.22 27.85
C ARG A 284 17.63 0.54 26.57
N LEU A 285 17.80 -0.10 25.42
CA LEU A 285 17.38 0.47 24.14
C LEU A 285 15.86 0.63 24.06
N ARG A 286 15.08 -0.35 24.54
CA ARG A 286 13.61 -0.25 24.59
C ARG A 286 13.12 0.91 25.44
N GLU A 287 13.73 1.16 26.59
CA GLU A 287 13.40 2.31 27.43
C GLU A 287 13.65 3.63 26.69
N ARG A 288 14.78 3.74 25.97
CA ARG A 288 15.08 4.91 25.12
C ARG A 288 14.08 5.06 23.98
N ILE A 289 13.76 3.97 23.29
CA ILE A 289 12.77 3.94 22.20
C ILE A 289 11.40 4.40 22.71
N ALA A 290 10.96 3.90 23.87
CA ALA A 290 9.67 4.25 24.46
C ALA A 290 9.55 5.76 24.78
N ALA A 291 10.67 6.42 25.07
CA ALA A 291 10.72 7.87 25.33
C ALA A 291 10.70 8.73 24.05
N LEU A 292 10.91 8.15 22.87
CA LEU A 292 10.89 8.89 21.59
C LEU A 292 9.45 9.22 21.16
N PRO A 293 9.22 10.38 20.52
CA PRO A 293 7.99 10.64 19.78
C PRO A 293 7.73 9.56 18.73
N GLU A 294 6.46 9.33 18.39
CA GLU A 294 6.07 8.25 17.46
C GLU A 294 6.81 8.31 16.12
N ARG A 295 6.80 9.47 15.44
CA ARG A 295 7.49 9.64 14.15
C ARG A 295 9.00 9.40 14.26
N ALA A 296 9.62 9.73 15.40
CA ALA A 296 11.04 9.44 15.63
C ALA A 296 11.28 7.94 15.82
N ARG A 297 10.36 7.19 16.46
CA ARG A 297 10.44 5.72 16.50
C ARG A 297 10.34 5.12 15.11
N GLN A 298 9.43 5.61 14.29
CA GLN A 298 9.25 5.15 12.91
C GLN A 298 10.49 5.40 12.05
N ALA A 299 11.14 6.56 12.19
CA ALA A 299 12.42 6.87 11.56
C ALA A 299 13.53 5.91 12.01
N VAL A 300 13.68 5.70 13.32
CA VAL A 300 14.66 4.73 13.85
C VAL A 300 14.40 3.32 13.29
N ALA A 301 13.13 2.89 13.17
CA ALA A 301 12.81 1.60 12.59
C ALA A 301 13.25 1.50 11.12
N GLU A 302 12.98 2.53 10.31
CA GLU A 302 13.41 2.55 8.91
C GLU A 302 14.93 2.52 8.77
N ASP A 303 15.63 3.37 9.54
CA ASP A 303 17.08 3.55 9.51
C ASP A 303 17.82 2.24 9.82
N VAL A 304 17.31 1.42 10.74
CA VAL A 304 17.98 0.18 11.16
C VAL A 304 17.51 -1.06 10.40
N ALA A 305 16.33 -1.04 9.79
CA ALA A 305 15.76 -2.23 9.16
C ALA A 305 16.34 -2.51 7.76
N GLY A 306 16.62 -1.46 6.98
CA GLY A 306 17.27 -1.56 5.66
C GLY A 306 16.51 -2.34 4.57
N ASN A 307 15.30 -2.83 4.86
CA ASN A 307 14.50 -3.69 3.97
C ASN A 307 13.22 -3.03 3.45
N MET A 308 12.92 -1.80 3.87
CA MET A 308 11.72 -1.08 3.44
C MET A 308 11.95 -0.46 2.06
N ALA A 309 11.49 -1.14 1.00
CA ALA A 309 11.62 -0.63 -0.38
C ALA A 309 10.50 0.35 -0.77
N THR A 310 9.41 0.37 0.00
CA THR A 310 8.24 1.22 -0.19
C THR A 310 7.66 1.60 1.16
N HIS A 311 7.09 2.80 1.27
CA HIS A 311 6.12 3.14 2.30
C HIS A 311 4.72 2.97 1.73
N VAL A 312 3.86 2.24 2.44
CA VAL A 312 2.43 2.13 2.15
C VAL A 312 1.67 2.65 3.36
N ALA A 313 0.68 3.51 3.15
CA ALA A 313 -0.09 4.09 4.24
C ALA A 313 -1.55 4.29 3.87
N TYR A 314 -2.43 4.16 4.86
CA TYR A 314 -3.76 4.75 4.84
C TYR A 314 -3.70 6.12 5.49
N VAL A 315 -4.30 7.11 4.83
CA VAL A 315 -4.28 8.51 5.26
C VAL A 315 -5.69 9.10 5.22
N CYS A 316 -5.94 10.08 6.07
CA CYS A 316 -7.17 10.86 6.15
C CYS A 316 -6.82 12.34 6.32
N ARG A 317 -7.80 13.24 6.29
CA ARG A 317 -7.56 14.64 6.65
C ARG A 317 -7.11 14.73 8.10
N GLY A 318 -6.08 15.51 8.38
CA GLY A 318 -5.60 15.72 9.76
C GLY A 318 -6.65 16.35 10.67
N SER A 319 -7.60 17.10 10.08
CA SER A 319 -8.76 17.67 10.78
C SER A 319 -9.90 16.68 11.04
N GLU A 320 -9.88 15.50 10.42
CA GLU A 320 -10.91 14.46 10.51
C GLU A 320 -10.28 13.09 10.85
N PRO A 321 -9.65 12.94 12.04
CA PRO A 321 -8.99 11.70 12.41
C PRO A 321 -9.98 10.53 12.51
N VAL A 322 -9.54 9.36 12.06
CA VAL A 322 -10.35 8.13 12.08
C VAL A 322 -10.66 7.69 13.51
N THR A 323 -11.95 7.60 13.84
CA THR A 323 -12.42 6.98 15.08
C THR A 323 -12.61 5.48 14.86
N ARG A 324 -11.88 4.64 15.59
CA ARG A 324 -11.93 3.18 15.46
C ARG A 324 -12.99 2.57 16.39
N ALA A 325 -13.66 1.53 15.91
CA ALA A 325 -14.49 0.68 16.74
C ALA A 325 -13.66 0.03 17.86
N ASP A 326 -14.24 -0.05 19.06
CA ASP A 326 -13.57 -0.66 20.22
C ASP A 326 -13.44 -2.18 20.02
N PRO A 327 -12.21 -2.73 19.96
CA PRO A 327 -12.01 -4.17 19.81
C PRO A 327 -12.45 -4.97 21.04
N LEU A 328 -12.69 -4.34 22.18
CA LEU A 328 -13.21 -4.99 23.38
C LEU A 328 -14.74 -4.94 23.47
N ALA A 329 -15.42 -4.21 22.59
CA ALA A 329 -16.86 -4.12 22.61
C ALA A 329 -17.49 -5.52 22.42
N PRO A 330 -18.46 -5.93 23.26
CA PRO A 330 -19.05 -7.26 23.17
C PRO A 330 -19.61 -7.63 21.79
N ALA A 331 -20.14 -6.64 21.07
CA ALA A 331 -20.73 -6.80 19.73
C ALA A 331 -19.71 -6.69 18.58
N ALA A 332 -18.44 -6.34 18.86
CA ALA A 332 -17.41 -6.26 17.82
C ALA A 332 -17.18 -7.64 17.20
N VAL A 333 -16.98 -7.69 15.89
CA VAL A 333 -16.74 -8.93 15.15
C VAL A 333 -15.33 -8.89 14.58
N PRO A 334 -14.37 -9.62 15.17
CA PRO A 334 -13.03 -9.72 14.61
C PRO A 334 -13.05 -10.51 13.30
N ILE A 335 -12.17 -10.12 12.38
CA ILE A 335 -12.01 -10.77 11.08
C ILE A 335 -10.53 -10.93 10.77
N MET A 336 -10.17 -12.11 10.24
CA MET A 336 -8.83 -12.34 9.69
C MET A 336 -8.68 -11.55 8.39
N ARG A 337 -7.51 -10.93 8.17
CA ARG A 337 -7.27 -10.20 6.92
C ARG A 337 -7.25 -11.14 5.72
N GLU A 338 -6.32 -12.10 5.71
CA GLU A 338 -6.11 -13.07 4.61
C GLU A 338 -5.83 -14.48 5.14
N ILE A 339 -4.81 -14.62 5.99
CA ILE A 339 -4.43 -15.92 6.58
C ILE A 339 -5.52 -16.36 7.57
N PRO A 340 -6.17 -17.53 7.38
CA PRO A 340 -7.14 -18.05 8.34
C PRO A 340 -6.53 -18.21 9.73
N GLY A 341 -7.31 -17.94 10.78
CA GLY A 341 -6.80 -17.97 12.16
C GLY A 341 -6.26 -19.35 12.56
N LEU A 342 -6.87 -20.44 12.06
CA LEU A 342 -6.36 -21.79 12.27
C LEU A 342 -4.95 -22.00 11.68
N GLU A 343 -4.68 -21.46 10.49
CA GLU A 343 -3.36 -21.55 9.86
C GLU A 343 -2.33 -20.72 10.64
N LEU A 344 -2.70 -19.50 11.04
CA LEU A 344 -1.84 -18.65 11.86
C LEU A 344 -1.49 -19.31 13.21
N ALA A 345 -2.47 -19.97 13.85
CA ALA A 345 -2.25 -20.72 15.09
C ALA A 345 -1.28 -21.91 14.92
N ARG A 346 -1.29 -22.56 13.74
CA ARG A 346 -0.36 -23.66 13.41
C ARG A 346 1.06 -23.17 13.17
N MET A 347 1.23 -21.93 12.72
CA MET A 347 2.55 -21.31 12.53
C MET A 347 3.24 -20.95 13.84
N MET A 348 2.51 -20.81 14.94
CA MET A 348 3.09 -20.49 16.25
C MET A 348 4.03 -21.61 16.73
N GLY A 349 5.23 -21.25 17.19
CA GLY A 349 6.21 -22.13 17.83
C GLY A 349 5.84 -22.52 19.26
N ALA A 350 6.42 -23.59 19.78
CA ALA A 350 6.10 -24.15 21.11
C ALA A 350 6.31 -23.16 22.28
N ASP A 351 7.03 -22.06 22.04
CA ASP A 351 7.27 -20.93 22.94
C ASP A 351 6.22 -19.80 22.81
N ASP A 352 5.10 -20.08 22.13
CA ASP A 352 3.99 -19.17 21.84
C ASP A 352 4.39 -17.93 21.03
N ARG A 353 5.42 -18.07 20.19
CA ARG A 353 5.87 -17.03 19.27
C ARG A 353 5.46 -17.33 17.84
N LEU A 354 5.03 -16.30 17.12
CA LEU A 354 4.68 -16.34 15.71
C LEU A 354 5.87 -15.84 14.88
N PRO A 355 6.49 -16.68 14.03
CA PRO A 355 7.43 -16.19 13.02
C PRO A 355 6.68 -15.31 12.02
N PHE A 356 7.25 -14.14 11.71
CA PHE A 356 6.64 -13.16 10.82
C PHE A 356 7.68 -12.52 9.91
N ALA A 357 7.33 -12.35 8.64
CA ALA A 357 8.18 -11.77 7.61
C ALA A 357 7.69 -10.36 7.23
N PHE A 358 8.53 -9.34 7.41
CA PHE A 358 8.39 -8.04 6.76
C PHE A 358 9.28 -8.03 5.52
N GLY A 359 8.82 -8.65 4.43
CA GLY A 359 9.69 -8.89 3.27
C GLY A 359 10.87 -9.80 3.63
N THR A 360 12.10 -9.33 3.44
CA THR A 360 13.35 -10.07 3.76
C THR A 360 13.67 -10.13 5.25
N LEU A 361 13.09 -9.25 6.06
CA LEU A 361 13.30 -9.21 7.51
C LEU A 361 12.40 -10.21 8.22
N GLN A 362 13.00 -11.13 8.97
CA GLN A 362 12.26 -12.09 9.81
C GLN A 362 12.30 -11.63 11.27
N VAL A 363 11.12 -11.60 11.89
CA VAL A 363 10.96 -11.34 13.32
C VAL A 363 10.14 -12.46 13.95
N SER A 364 10.22 -12.56 15.27
CA SER A 364 9.44 -13.52 16.05
C SER A 364 8.58 -12.76 17.04
N ILE A 365 7.26 -12.87 16.95
CA ILE A 365 6.30 -12.06 17.69
C ILE A 365 5.70 -12.88 18.83
N ALA A 366 5.81 -12.41 20.07
CA ALA A 366 5.19 -13.09 21.21
C ALA A 366 3.66 -12.90 21.20
N LEU A 367 2.92 -13.99 21.37
CA LEU A 367 1.47 -13.97 21.58
C LEU A 367 1.14 -14.62 22.93
N PRO A 368 -0.02 -14.30 23.54
CA PRO A 368 -0.51 -15.05 24.69
C PRO A 368 -0.68 -16.54 24.34
N PRO A 369 -0.39 -17.49 25.24
CA PRO A 369 -0.54 -18.93 24.97
C PRO A 369 -1.95 -19.31 24.49
N GLN A 370 -2.97 -18.62 25.01
CA GLN A 370 -4.38 -18.83 24.65
C GLN A 370 -4.71 -18.41 23.22
N ALA A 371 -3.83 -17.65 22.54
CA ALA A 371 -4.02 -17.25 21.15
C ALA A 371 -4.24 -18.47 20.24
N ARG A 372 -3.57 -19.60 20.51
CA ARG A 372 -3.76 -20.87 19.78
C ARG A 372 -5.20 -21.38 19.82
N GLY A 373 -5.90 -21.15 20.94
CA GLY A 373 -7.29 -21.55 21.11
C GLY A 373 -8.30 -20.52 20.58
N ILE A 374 -7.93 -19.24 20.55
CA ILE A 374 -8.80 -18.14 20.13
C ILE A 374 -8.75 -17.94 18.61
N LEU A 375 -7.56 -17.95 18.00
CA LEU A 375 -7.38 -17.71 16.57
C LEU A 375 -8.29 -18.56 15.66
N PRO A 376 -8.45 -19.89 15.88
CA PRO A 376 -9.36 -20.71 15.06
C PRO A 376 -10.84 -20.34 15.18
N LEU A 377 -11.23 -19.56 16.20
CA LEU A 377 -12.62 -19.13 16.42
C LEU A 377 -12.97 -17.84 15.66
N ILE A 378 -11.97 -17.11 15.15
CA ILE A 378 -12.15 -15.89 14.36
C ILE A 378 -12.55 -16.27 12.93
N ASP A 379 -13.86 -16.39 12.70
CA ASP A 379 -14.46 -16.75 11.41
C ASP A 379 -15.06 -15.55 10.66
N GLY A 380 -14.97 -14.35 11.24
CA GLY A 380 -15.57 -13.14 10.67
C GLY A 380 -17.06 -13.00 10.94
N GLU A 381 -17.66 -13.90 11.74
CA GLU A 381 -19.07 -13.84 12.15
C GLU A 381 -19.23 -13.71 13.66
N ARG A 382 -18.47 -14.49 14.45
CA ARG A 382 -18.56 -14.47 15.90
C ARG A 382 -18.14 -13.13 16.48
N THR A 383 -18.93 -12.67 17.43
CA THR A 383 -18.66 -11.49 18.25
C THR A 383 -17.63 -11.78 19.34
N VAL A 384 -16.99 -10.74 19.86
CA VAL A 384 -16.07 -10.83 21.01
C VAL A 384 -16.77 -11.46 22.22
N ALA A 385 -18.06 -11.19 22.44
CA ALA A 385 -18.85 -11.83 23.50
C ALA A 385 -18.94 -13.36 23.32
N GLU A 386 -19.24 -13.83 22.11
CA GLU A 386 -19.30 -15.27 21.82
C GLU A 386 -17.94 -15.95 21.96
N LEU A 387 -16.86 -15.27 21.55
CA LEU A 387 -15.49 -15.76 21.79
C LEU A 387 -15.22 -15.91 23.29
N ALA A 388 -15.63 -14.93 24.10
CA ALA A 388 -15.48 -14.97 25.55
C ALA A 388 -16.24 -16.15 26.17
N THR A 389 -17.50 -16.36 25.77
CA THR A 389 -18.33 -17.49 26.23
C THR A 389 -17.69 -18.84 25.88
N ILE A 390 -17.17 -19.00 24.66
CA ILE A 390 -16.47 -20.24 24.26
C ILE A 390 -15.22 -20.44 25.12
N MET A 391 -14.43 -19.40 25.35
CA MET A 391 -13.21 -19.49 26.17
C MET A 391 -13.49 -19.75 27.65
N GLU A 392 -14.64 -19.30 28.16
CA GLU A 392 -15.11 -19.61 29.51
C GLU A 392 -15.36 -21.11 29.70
N THR A 393 -15.99 -21.78 28.72
CA THR A 393 -16.12 -23.25 28.73
C THR A 393 -14.77 -23.99 28.70
N ARG A 394 -13.70 -23.30 28.31
CA ARG A 394 -12.32 -23.81 28.29
C ARG A 394 -11.50 -23.36 29.52
N GLY A 395 -12.17 -22.85 30.55
CA GLY A 395 -11.56 -22.46 31.82
C GLY A 395 -10.91 -21.07 31.84
N VAL A 396 -11.22 -20.19 30.87
CA VAL A 396 -10.74 -18.80 30.85
C VAL A 396 -11.86 -17.86 31.26
N SER A 397 -11.81 -17.31 32.48
CA SER A 397 -12.81 -16.34 32.95
C SER A 397 -12.93 -15.13 32.02
N ALA A 398 -14.10 -14.48 32.00
CA ALA A 398 -14.35 -13.29 31.17
C ALA A 398 -13.30 -12.17 31.37
N SER A 399 -12.92 -11.89 32.63
CA SER A 399 -11.89 -10.88 32.94
C SER A 399 -10.50 -11.27 32.42
N ARG A 400 -10.16 -12.56 32.47
CA ARG A 400 -8.90 -13.07 31.92
C ARG A 400 -8.92 -13.05 30.39
N PHE A 401 -10.05 -13.40 29.78
CA PHE A 401 -10.24 -13.32 28.34
C PHE A 401 -10.06 -11.89 27.84
N ALA A 402 -10.72 -10.89 28.46
CA ALA A 402 -10.62 -9.49 28.02
C ALA A 402 -9.16 -9.00 27.95
N ARG A 403 -8.34 -9.32 28.96
CA ARG A 403 -6.90 -8.97 28.96
C ARG A 403 -6.11 -9.70 27.87
N ILE A 404 -6.36 -10.99 27.69
CA ILE A 404 -5.70 -11.80 26.63
C ILE A 404 -6.09 -11.28 25.26
N TRP A 405 -7.38 -11.01 25.06
CA TRP A 405 -7.93 -10.50 23.81
C TRP A 405 -7.37 -9.13 23.48
N ALA A 406 -7.32 -8.19 24.44
CA ALA A 406 -6.71 -6.89 24.24
C ALA A 406 -5.25 -7.00 23.76
N GLN A 407 -4.44 -7.79 24.47
CA GLN A 407 -3.04 -8.00 24.10
C GLN A 407 -2.89 -8.66 22.72
N MET A 408 -3.67 -9.72 22.46
CA MET A 408 -3.59 -10.47 21.21
C MET A 408 -4.07 -9.62 20.02
N PHE A 409 -5.19 -8.90 20.18
CA PHE A 409 -5.75 -8.05 19.15
C PHE A 409 -4.76 -6.95 18.77
N THR A 410 -4.23 -6.17 19.73
CA THR A 410 -3.25 -5.11 19.46
C THR A 410 -2.01 -5.64 18.72
N THR A 411 -1.50 -6.80 19.13
CA THR A 411 -0.35 -7.41 18.45
C THR A 411 -0.69 -7.87 17.03
N LEU A 412 -1.85 -8.47 16.79
CA LEU A 412 -2.23 -8.97 15.47
C LEU A 412 -2.74 -7.87 14.53
N GLU A 413 -3.32 -6.80 15.06
CA GLU A 413 -3.71 -5.58 14.35
C GLU A 413 -2.47 -4.85 13.83
N SER A 414 -1.41 -4.73 14.65
CA SER A 414 -0.14 -4.10 14.21
C SER A 414 0.62 -4.93 13.16
N LEU A 415 0.37 -6.23 13.07
CA LEU A 415 0.81 -7.10 11.97
C LEU A 415 -0.17 -7.14 10.79
N ASN A 416 -1.29 -6.42 10.89
CA ASN A 416 -2.36 -6.38 9.91
C ASN A 416 -2.86 -7.80 9.56
N ARG A 417 -3.15 -8.59 10.61
CA ARG A 417 -3.65 -9.97 10.52
C ARG A 417 -5.06 -10.13 11.07
N VAL A 418 -5.40 -9.37 12.11
CA VAL A 418 -6.76 -9.30 12.66
C VAL A 418 -7.23 -7.86 12.63
N LEU A 419 -8.43 -7.66 12.09
CA LEU A 419 -9.12 -6.37 12.02
C LEU A 419 -10.54 -6.54 12.61
N LEU A 420 -11.33 -5.47 12.62
CA LEU A 420 -12.76 -5.54 12.92
C LEU A 420 -13.59 -5.45 11.64
N ARG A 421 -14.66 -6.22 11.59
CA ARG A 421 -15.65 -6.17 10.53
C ARG A 421 -16.53 -4.93 10.72
N ALA A 422 -16.68 -4.13 9.67
CA ALA A 422 -17.62 -3.00 9.63
C ALA A 422 -19.07 -3.46 9.88
N PRO A 423 -19.97 -2.63 10.45
CA PRO A 423 -21.38 -2.99 10.65
C PRO A 423 -22.09 -3.29 9.33
N ALA A 424 -23.19 -4.05 9.38
CA ALA A 424 -23.92 -4.48 8.18
C ALA A 424 -24.39 -3.31 7.30
#